data_AF-A0A1X2D4J8-F1
#
_entry.id   AF-A0A1X2D4J8-F1
#
_cell.length_a   1.000
_cell.length_b   1.000
_cell.length_c   1.000
_cell.angle_alpha   90.00
_cell.angle_beta   90.00
_cell.angle_gamma   90.00
#
_symmetry.space_group_name_H-M   'P 1'
#
loop_
_entity.id
_entity.type
_entity.pdbx_description
1 polymer ?
#
loop_
_entity_poly.entity_id
_entity_poly.type
_entity_poly.pdbx_seq_one_letter_code
_entity_poly.pdbx_strand_id
1 'polypeptide(L)'
;MSPHRAVIEAGPGTIRRLCCAGSSIADMKLVAAALGAIDDSVVLVDDRPVDVSSVWSGALRSVMCSHHGVTVVHPSWWSATRVSVVAAAAQTVADDAVVRPRSWLLAPASAEPAVVVEIAERLVMVAADEVVGVARGGDPRPVVEEVAGVVADMAADATVAVLVDAPNSVAGAPQLGTLIAGALRDAGWAAVEIGDARLARLARDAPPEPSPRRPDAMVGRSRVGPVAWLAVAGAVLAVPAVATASQAGHRAAMPVAATTSLVEGRVVLTIPASWSTQRVVAGPGSARVQVTSPSDPEVALHVTQSPVAGETLTGTAQRLQRAIDAEPAGVFVDFNPAGISAGRPAVTYREVRAGHDVRWTVLLDGAIRISIGCQSRPAAPDAVHDACEQAVRSAHALE
;
A
#
# COMPACT_ATOMS: atom_id res chain seq x y z
N MET A 1 -13.43 35.32 -1.65
CA MET A 1 -12.58 34.13 -1.52
C MET A 1 -12.88 33.25 -2.72
N SER A 2 -11.90 32.91 -3.54
CA SER A 2 -12.12 31.97 -4.64
C SER A 2 -12.57 30.62 -4.08
N PRO A 3 -13.54 29.94 -4.72
CA PRO A 3 -13.91 28.59 -4.33
C PRO A 3 -12.67 27.69 -4.50
N HIS A 4 -12.16 27.13 -3.40
CA HIS A 4 -11.07 26.16 -3.41
C HIS A 4 -11.57 24.85 -2.82
N ARG A 5 -10.99 23.73 -3.25
CA ARG A 5 -11.29 22.39 -2.71
C ARG A 5 -10.63 22.26 -1.32
N ALA A 6 -11.34 21.70 -0.34
CA ALA A 6 -10.75 21.42 0.96
C ALA A 6 -9.67 20.35 0.83
N VAL A 7 -8.48 20.56 1.39
CA VAL A 7 -7.43 19.51 1.45
C VAL A 7 -7.31 19.03 2.89
N ILE A 8 -7.55 17.74 3.10
CA ILE A 8 -7.51 17.06 4.40
C ILE A 8 -6.40 16.01 4.36
N GLU A 9 -5.50 16.05 5.33
CA GLU A 9 -4.54 14.98 5.63
C GLU A 9 -5.25 13.89 6.45
N ALA A 10 -5.09 12.63 6.04
CA ALA A 10 -5.61 11.44 6.71
C ALA A 10 -4.47 10.47 6.99
N GLY A 11 -3.75 10.68 8.10
CA GLY A 11 -2.57 9.91 8.49
C GLY A 11 -1.23 10.57 8.07
N PRO A 12 -0.08 10.01 8.49
CA PRO A 12 0.03 8.78 9.28
C PRO A 12 -0.24 8.94 10.79
N GLY A 13 -0.17 10.15 11.35
CA GLY A 13 -0.36 10.38 12.80
C GLY A 13 -1.51 11.32 13.18
N THR A 14 -2.21 11.90 12.20
CA THR A 14 -3.27 12.89 12.45
C THR A 14 -4.32 12.89 11.34
N ILE A 15 -5.51 13.45 11.63
CA ILE A 15 -6.50 13.80 10.62
C ILE A 15 -6.76 15.30 10.76
N ARG A 16 -6.36 16.10 9.77
CA ARG A 16 -6.44 17.57 9.85
C ARG A 16 -6.62 18.26 8.50
N ARG A 17 -7.18 19.46 8.54
CA ARG A 17 -7.27 20.33 7.35
C ARG A 17 -5.97 21.09 7.09
N LEU A 18 -5.52 21.10 5.83
CA LEU A 18 -4.28 21.76 5.40
C LEU A 18 -4.49 23.10 4.67
N CYS A 19 -5.60 23.27 3.95
CA CYS A 19 -5.77 24.37 2.99
C CYS A 19 -6.21 25.73 3.57
N CYS A 20 -6.77 25.80 4.79
CA CYS A 20 -7.28 27.05 5.36
C CYS A 20 -6.44 27.53 6.56
N ALA A 21 -6.39 28.85 6.77
CA ALA A 21 -5.85 29.43 7.99
C ALA A 21 -6.67 28.96 9.21
N GLY A 22 -5.99 28.44 10.24
CA GLY A 22 -6.61 27.71 11.34
C GLY A 22 -6.75 26.22 11.01
N SER A 23 -5.73 25.43 11.36
CA SER A 23 -5.78 23.97 11.24
C SER A 23 -6.83 23.42 12.19
N SER A 24 -7.89 22.83 11.65
CA SER A 24 -8.78 21.96 12.41
C SER A 24 -8.14 20.58 12.46
N ILE A 25 -7.92 20.07 13.66
CA ILE A 25 -7.48 18.70 13.91
C ILE A 25 -8.71 17.96 14.46
N ALA A 26 -8.96 16.76 13.96
CA ALA A 26 -10.03 15.92 14.52
C ALA A 26 -9.72 15.58 15.98
N ASP A 27 -10.76 15.24 16.74
CA ASP A 27 -10.58 14.82 18.14
C ASP A 27 -9.56 13.67 18.24
N MET A 28 -8.63 13.75 19.21
CA MET A 28 -7.50 12.81 19.30
C MET A 28 -7.95 11.37 19.52
N LYS A 29 -9.03 11.13 20.28
CA LYS A 29 -9.56 9.77 20.46
C LYS A 29 -10.13 9.25 19.14
N LEU A 30 -10.83 10.12 18.41
CA LEU A 30 -11.39 9.78 17.11
C LEU A 30 -10.30 9.50 16.06
N VAL A 31 -9.21 10.27 16.07
CA VAL A 31 -8.02 10.03 15.23
C VAL A 31 -7.40 8.68 15.56
N ALA A 32 -7.17 8.39 16.84
CA ALA A 32 -6.58 7.13 17.28
C ALA A 32 -7.45 5.92 16.89
N ALA A 33 -8.77 6.03 17.08
CA ALA A 33 -9.71 4.98 16.67
C ALA A 33 -9.74 4.78 15.14
N ALA A 34 -9.78 5.88 14.36
CA ALA A 34 -9.82 5.82 12.90
C ALA A 34 -8.55 5.19 12.32
N LEU A 35 -7.38 5.66 12.74
CA LEU A 35 -6.10 5.18 12.22
C LEU A 35 -5.74 3.78 12.73
N GLY A 36 -6.00 3.49 14.01
CA GLY A 36 -5.65 2.21 14.63
C GLY A 36 -6.49 1.03 14.15
N ALA A 37 -7.74 1.28 13.76
CA ALA A 37 -8.69 0.25 13.33
C ALA A 37 -9.04 0.30 11.84
N ILE A 38 -8.24 0.99 11.02
CA ILE A 38 -8.53 1.15 9.58
C ILE A 38 -8.65 -0.18 8.82
N ASP A 39 -8.01 -1.24 9.30
CA ASP A 39 -8.06 -2.59 8.72
C ASP A 39 -9.17 -3.48 9.33
N ASP A 40 -9.90 -2.95 10.31
CA ASP A 40 -10.95 -3.66 11.02
C ASP A 40 -12.35 -3.19 10.55
N SER A 41 -13.38 -3.99 10.85
CA SER A 41 -14.77 -3.61 10.56
C SER A 41 -15.40 -2.76 11.66
N VAL A 42 -15.01 -3.01 12.91
CA VAL A 42 -15.56 -2.40 14.12
C VAL A 42 -14.43 -1.97 15.04
N VAL A 43 -14.59 -0.81 15.68
CA VAL A 43 -13.68 -0.28 16.69
C VAL A 43 -14.46 0.15 17.94
N LEU A 44 -13.81 0.10 19.10
CA LEU A 44 -14.38 0.63 20.33
C LEU A 44 -14.07 2.12 20.48
N VAL A 45 -15.12 2.95 20.57
CA VAL A 45 -15.01 4.38 20.91
C VAL A 45 -15.81 4.60 22.19
N ASP A 46 -15.12 5.03 23.26
CA ASP A 46 -15.69 5.15 24.62
C ASP A 46 -16.46 3.88 25.05
N ASP A 47 -15.80 2.73 24.92
CA ASP A 47 -16.30 1.38 25.24
C ASP A 47 -17.55 0.93 24.45
N ARG A 48 -17.87 1.60 23.33
CA ARG A 48 -18.97 1.21 22.43
C ARG A 48 -18.45 0.72 21.09
N PRO A 49 -18.93 -0.43 20.58
CA PRO A 49 -18.60 -0.87 19.23
C PRO A 49 -19.25 0.06 18.21
N VAL A 50 -18.43 0.59 17.31
CA VAL A 50 -18.84 1.47 16.21
C VAL A 50 -18.20 0.98 14.92
N ASP A 51 -18.95 1.06 13.81
CA ASP A 51 -18.40 0.75 12.48
C ASP A 51 -17.26 1.71 12.14
N VAL A 52 -16.15 1.16 11.64
CA VAL A 52 -14.97 1.93 11.25
C VAL A 52 -15.31 2.97 10.18
N SER A 53 -16.21 2.65 9.25
CA SER A 53 -16.70 3.59 8.23
C SER A 53 -17.38 4.84 8.83
N SER A 54 -18.14 4.66 9.93
CA SER A 54 -18.79 5.75 10.65
C SER A 54 -17.78 6.63 11.37
N VAL A 55 -16.77 6.01 11.99
CA VAL A 55 -15.65 6.73 12.65
C VAL A 55 -14.88 7.59 11.65
N TRP A 56 -14.51 7.04 10.50
CA TRP A 56 -13.84 7.78 9.42
C TRP A 56 -14.67 8.94 8.89
N SER A 57 -15.97 8.71 8.63
CA SER A 57 -16.88 9.74 8.16
C SER A 57 -17.05 10.87 9.19
N GLY A 58 -17.11 10.53 10.48
CA GLY A 58 -17.13 11.49 11.57
C GLY A 58 -15.84 12.32 11.65
N ALA A 59 -14.69 11.68 11.54
CA ALA A 59 -13.39 12.34 11.60
C ALA A 59 -13.22 13.34 10.45
N LEU A 60 -13.50 12.93 9.22
CA LEU A 60 -13.44 13.82 8.04
C LEU A 60 -14.41 15.00 8.18
N ARG A 61 -15.67 14.73 8.57
CA ARG A 61 -16.68 15.78 8.77
C ARG A 61 -16.28 16.80 9.82
N SER A 62 -15.57 16.39 10.88
CA SER A 62 -15.13 17.28 11.96
C SER A 62 -14.10 18.32 11.53
N VAL A 63 -13.31 18.04 10.49
CA VAL A 63 -12.24 18.94 10.01
C VAL A 63 -12.61 19.67 8.72
N MET A 64 -13.73 19.32 8.09
CA MET A 64 -14.23 19.98 6.90
C MET A 64 -14.57 21.46 7.12
N CYS A 65 -14.55 22.22 6.02
CA CYS A 65 -15.06 23.59 5.93
C CYS A 65 -16.07 23.69 4.78
N SER A 66 -16.79 24.81 4.72
CA SER A 66 -17.76 25.12 3.67
C SER A 66 -17.08 25.35 2.31
N HIS A 67 -16.79 24.27 1.57
CA HIS A 67 -16.19 24.29 0.24
C HIS A 67 -16.92 23.35 -0.72
N HIS A 68 -16.70 23.54 -2.03
CA HIS A 68 -17.40 22.85 -3.11
C HIS A 68 -16.93 21.40 -3.36
N GLY A 69 -15.93 20.93 -2.61
CA GLY A 69 -15.40 19.57 -2.70
C GLY A 69 -14.26 19.33 -1.70
N VAL A 70 -13.79 18.08 -1.62
CA VAL A 70 -12.70 17.65 -0.75
C VAL A 70 -11.66 16.81 -1.50
N THR A 71 -10.39 17.04 -1.20
CA THR A 71 -9.27 16.12 -1.48
C THR A 71 -8.79 15.58 -0.15
N VAL A 72 -8.87 14.27 0.03
CA VAL A 72 -8.28 13.58 1.18
C VAL A 72 -6.95 12.98 0.76
N VAL A 73 -5.89 13.41 1.42
CA VAL A 73 -4.51 12.98 1.19
C VAL A 73 -4.15 11.91 2.20
N HIS A 74 -3.77 10.73 1.74
CA HIS A 74 -3.40 9.59 2.59
C HIS A 74 -1.91 9.22 2.42
N PRO A 75 -1.26 8.57 3.41
CA PRO A 75 0.09 8.04 3.26
C PRO A 75 0.23 7.19 2.01
N SER A 76 1.32 7.35 1.25
CA SER A 76 1.42 6.72 -0.08
C SER A 76 1.64 5.21 -0.01
N TRP A 77 2.04 4.69 1.16
CA TRP A 77 2.23 3.27 1.42
C TRP A 77 0.94 2.55 1.83
N TRP A 78 -0.20 3.24 1.96
CA TRP A 78 -1.45 2.56 2.30
C TRP A 78 -1.93 1.62 1.19
N SER A 79 -2.38 0.43 1.59
CA SER A 79 -3.00 -0.53 0.67
C SER A 79 -4.29 0.02 0.06
N ALA A 80 -4.67 -0.50 -1.11
CA ALA A 80 -5.91 -0.12 -1.78
C ALA A 80 -7.16 -0.33 -0.90
N THR A 81 -7.10 -1.26 0.05
CA THR A 81 -8.19 -1.50 1.01
C THR A 81 -8.34 -0.33 1.98
N ARG A 82 -7.25 0.13 2.60
CA ARG A 82 -7.24 1.32 3.47
C ARG A 82 -7.69 2.57 2.71
N VAL A 83 -7.21 2.74 1.48
CA VAL A 83 -7.61 3.85 0.61
C VAL A 83 -9.12 3.79 0.30
N SER A 84 -9.68 2.59 0.08
CA SER A 84 -11.11 2.41 -0.19
C SER A 84 -11.99 2.80 1.01
N VAL A 85 -11.56 2.50 2.24
CA VAL A 85 -12.25 2.93 3.47
C VAL A 85 -12.33 4.46 3.52
N VAL A 86 -11.21 5.13 3.30
CA VAL A 86 -11.14 6.60 3.32
C VAL A 86 -11.90 7.23 2.16
N ALA A 87 -11.84 6.64 0.97
CA ALA A 87 -12.57 7.10 -0.21
C ALA A 87 -14.10 7.01 0.01
N ALA A 88 -14.59 5.89 0.55
CA ALA A 88 -15.99 5.70 0.88
C ALA A 88 -16.44 6.72 1.93
N ALA A 89 -15.67 6.91 3.00
CA ALA A 89 -15.96 7.91 4.02
C ALA A 89 -15.99 9.34 3.44
N ALA A 90 -15.04 9.68 2.56
CA ALA A 90 -14.97 10.98 1.89
C ALA A 90 -16.23 11.27 1.05
N GLN A 91 -16.76 10.25 0.36
CA GLN A 91 -18.00 10.36 -0.42
C GLN A 91 -19.24 10.57 0.45
N THR A 92 -19.24 10.14 1.72
CA THR A 92 -20.36 10.42 2.65
C THR A 92 -20.37 11.86 3.17
N VAL A 93 -19.24 12.57 3.05
CA VAL A 93 -19.09 13.92 3.60
C VAL A 93 -19.14 15.00 2.53
N ALA A 94 -18.81 14.70 1.27
CA ALA A 94 -18.89 15.63 0.16
C ALA A 94 -19.22 14.93 -1.17
N ASP A 95 -20.07 15.55 -1.99
CA ASP A 95 -20.45 15.04 -3.32
C ASP A 95 -19.27 15.00 -4.31
N ASP A 96 -18.36 15.95 -4.18
CA ASP A 96 -17.12 16.02 -4.96
C ASP A 96 -15.93 15.68 -4.05
N ALA A 97 -15.73 14.38 -3.82
CA ALA A 97 -14.65 13.84 -3.00
C ALA A 97 -13.62 13.09 -3.84
N VAL A 98 -12.35 13.40 -3.64
CA VAL A 98 -11.22 12.73 -4.29
C VAL A 98 -10.20 12.30 -3.23
N VAL A 99 -9.60 11.13 -3.41
CA VAL A 99 -8.47 10.65 -2.62
C VAL A 99 -7.18 10.69 -3.43
N ARG A 100 -6.09 11.12 -2.80
CA ARG A 100 -4.75 11.19 -3.41
C ARG A 100 -3.68 10.67 -2.44
N PRO A 101 -2.63 10.02 -2.94
CA PRO A 101 -1.48 9.68 -2.11
C PRO A 101 -0.76 10.97 -1.69
N ARG A 102 -0.01 10.88 -0.59
CA ARG A 102 0.75 12.00 -0.05
C ARG A 102 1.85 12.44 -0.99
N SER A 103 2.47 11.53 -1.72
CA SER A 103 3.44 11.80 -2.77
C SER A 103 2.91 12.73 -3.86
N TRP A 104 1.61 12.66 -4.20
CA TRP A 104 0.98 13.60 -5.14
C TRP A 104 1.02 15.04 -4.63
N LEU A 105 0.81 15.25 -3.32
CA LEU A 105 0.87 16.58 -2.72
C LEU A 105 2.32 17.09 -2.58
N LEU A 106 3.27 16.17 -2.42
CA LEU A 106 4.70 16.49 -2.29
C LEU A 106 5.35 16.78 -3.63
N ALA A 107 4.92 16.14 -4.72
CA ALA A 107 5.53 16.23 -6.04
C ALA A 107 5.82 17.66 -6.54
N PRO A 108 4.93 18.66 -6.36
CA PRO A 108 5.21 20.04 -6.78
C PRO A 108 6.35 20.73 -6.03
N ALA A 109 6.92 20.12 -4.98
CA ALA A 109 8.08 20.64 -4.28
C ALA A 109 9.40 20.51 -5.08
N SER A 110 9.40 19.76 -6.18
CA SER A 110 10.50 19.59 -7.13
C SER A 110 10.04 19.88 -8.56
N ALA A 111 10.93 20.45 -9.37
CA ALA A 111 10.72 20.57 -10.82
C ALA A 111 11.12 19.28 -11.58
N GLU A 112 12.02 18.50 -10.98
CA GLU A 112 12.52 17.23 -11.51
C GLU A 112 11.74 16.04 -10.92
N PRO A 113 11.73 14.87 -11.59
CA PRO A 113 11.29 13.62 -10.97
C PRO A 113 11.98 13.42 -9.61
N ALA A 114 11.24 12.91 -8.63
CA ALA A 114 11.72 12.85 -7.27
C ALA A 114 11.46 11.51 -6.61
N VAL A 115 12.44 11.05 -5.84
CA VAL A 115 12.25 10.00 -4.84
C VAL A 115 11.59 10.64 -3.62
N VAL A 116 10.49 10.07 -3.15
CA VAL A 116 9.76 10.56 -1.98
C VAL A 116 10.10 9.68 -0.78
N VAL A 117 10.54 10.31 0.31
CA VAL A 117 10.81 9.67 1.58
C VAL A 117 9.73 10.12 2.59
N GLU A 118 8.81 9.23 2.96
CA GLU A 118 7.75 9.53 3.94
C GLU A 118 8.06 8.88 5.29
N ILE A 119 8.17 9.69 6.35
CA ILE A 119 8.43 9.20 7.70
C ILE A 119 7.11 8.93 8.43
N ALA A 120 6.87 7.66 8.81
CA ALA A 120 5.73 7.21 9.60
C ALA A 120 6.18 6.64 10.96
N GLU A 121 5.27 6.29 11.88
CA GLU A 121 5.62 5.90 13.26
C GLU A 121 6.63 4.73 13.34
N ARG A 122 6.45 3.70 12.53
CA ARG A 122 7.23 2.45 12.59
C ARG A 122 8.16 2.23 11.40
N LEU A 123 8.08 3.08 10.39
CA LEU A 123 8.84 2.91 9.15
C LEU A 123 9.16 4.25 8.49
N VAL A 124 10.16 4.25 7.64
CA VAL A 124 10.40 5.26 6.61
C VAL A 124 10.11 4.61 5.27
N MET A 125 9.15 5.14 4.51
CA MET A 125 8.88 4.66 3.16
C MET A 125 9.72 5.47 2.19
N VAL A 126 10.33 4.79 1.22
CA VAL A 126 11.01 5.37 0.06
C VAL A 126 10.26 4.95 -1.19
N ALA A 127 9.78 5.91 -1.98
CA ALA A 127 9.00 5.66 -3.20
C ALA A 127 9.56 6.39 -4.41
N ALA A 128 9.68 5.64 -5.49
CA ALA A 128 9.87 6.11 -6.86
C ALA A 128 8.91 5.31 -7.76
N ASP A 129 9.43 4.54 -8.73
CA ASP A 129 8.64 3.56 -9.48
C ASP A 129 8.26 2.33 -8.63
N GLU A 130 9.13 2.00 -7.67
CA GLU A 130 8.90 0.96 -6.65
C GLU A 130 8.79 1.60 -5.26
N VAL A 131 8.19 0.87 -4.32
CA VAL A 131 8.03 1.30 -2.93
C VAL A 131 8.77 0.35 -2.00
N VAL A 132 9.65 0.91 -1.17
CA VAL A 132 10.41 0.18 -0.14
C VAL A 132 10.09 0.78 1.23
N GLY A 133 9.79 -0.07 2.21
CA GLY A 133 9.71 0.34 3.62
C GLY A 133 11.01 0.00 4.32
N VAL A 134 11.53 0.93 5.10
CA VAL A 134 12.66 0.74 6.03
C VAL A 134 12.12 0.81 7.45
N ALA A 135 12.37 -0.22 8.26
CA ALA A 135 11.94 -0.23 9.67
C ALA A 135 12.57 0.92 10.46
N ARG A 136 11.79 1.55 11.35
CA ARG A 136 12.33 2.51 12.32
C ARG A 136 12.74 1.77 13.59
N GLY A 137 14.05 1.65 13.82
CA GLY A 137 14.60 1.21 15.09
C GLY A 137 14.76 2.34 16.11
N GLY A 138 15.26 2.00 17.30
CA GLY A 138 15.54 2.98 18.37
C GLY A 138 16.73 3.91 18.08
N ASP A 139 17.79 3.42 17.41
CA ASP A 139 18.91 4.26 16.94
C ASP A 139 18.56 4.80 15.54
N PRO A 140 18.58 6.14 15.31
CA PRO A 140 18.31 6.70 14.00
C PRO A 140 19.41 6.44 12.97
N ARG A 141 20.65 6.12 13.36
CA ARG A 141 21.77 5.99 12.41
C ARG A 141 21.61 4.82 11.42
N PRO A 142 21.32 3.58 11.85
CA PRO A 142 21.07 2.48 10.91
C PRO A 142 19.94 2.80 9.93
N VAL A 143 18.87 3.46 10.40
CA VAL A 143 17.74 3.87 9.55
C VAL A 143 18.18 4.87 8.48
N VAL A 144 19.01 5.85 8.86
CA VAL A 144 19.54 6.86 7.92
C VAL A 144 20.42 6.21 6.85
N GLU A 145 21.32 5.29 7.27
CA GLU A 145 22.22 4.58 6.36
C GLU A 145 21.43 3.69 5.38
N GLU A 146 20.44 2.94 5.87
CA GLU A 146 19.59 2.07 5.05
C GLU A 146 18.74 2.88 4.07
N VAL A 147 18.09 3.97 4.51
CA VAL A 147 17.33 4.87 3.63
C VAL A 147 18.23 5.46 2.55
N ALA A 148 19.45 5.89 2.90
CA ALA A 148 20.39 6.43 1.92
C ALA A 148 20.81 5.37 0.88
N GLY A 149 21.02 4.13 1.30
CA GLY A 149 21.28 3.00 0.41
C GLY A 149 20.11 2.72 -0.54
N VAL A 150 18.89 2.64 -0.02
CA VAL A 150 17.67 2.44 -0.83
C VAL A 150 17.49 3.57 -1.85
N VAL A 151 17.70 4.82 -1.45
CA VAL A 151 17.64 5.97 -2.38
C VAL A 151 18.72 5.85 -3.47
N ALA A 152 19.95 5.47 -3.11
CA ALA A 152 21.02 5.29 -4.08
C ALA A 152 20.71 4.19 -5.11
N ASP A 153 20.13 3.08 -4.66
CA ASP A 153 19.72 1.98 -5.53
C ASP A 153 18.58 2.39 -6.47
N MET A 154 17.57 3.11 -5.95
CA MET A 154 16.43 3.58 -6.76
C MET A 154 16.81 4.67 -7.78
N ALA A 155 17.82 5.47 -7.48
CA ALA A 155 18.19 6.64 -8.26
C ALA A 155 19.48 6.46 -9.09
N ALA A 156 20.03 5.24 -9.15
CA ALA A 156 21.33 4.95 -9.76
C ALA A 156 21.52 5.50 -11.20
N ASP A 157 20.44 5.56 -11.98
CA ASP A 157 20.46 5.94 -13.40
C ASP A 157 19.78 7.30 -13.70
N ALA A 158 19.42 8.10 -12.68
CA ALA A 158 18.61 9.29 -12.89
C ALA A 158 19.04 10.50 -12.01
N THR A 159 19.02 11.70 -12.61
CA THR A 159 19.11 12.95 -11.85
C THR A 159 17.75 13.24 -11.23
N VAL A 160 17.59 12.84 -9.96
CA VAL A 160 16.33 13.01 -9.21
C VAL A 160 16.54 13.86 -7.97
N ALA A 161 15.52 14.64 -7.61
CA ALA A 161 15.46 15.25 -6.30
C ALA A 161 15.02 14.21 -5.26
N VAL A 162 15.35 14.43 -3.98
CA VAL A 162 14.82 13.61 -2.89
C VAL A 162 13.95 14.47 -1.98
N LEU A 163 12.66 14.16 -1.88
CA LEU A 163 11.72 14.88 -1.04
C LEU A 163 11.54 14.13 0.28
N VAL A 164 12.03 14.70 1.38
CA VAL A 164 11.95 14.09 2.71
C VAL A 164 10.78 14.71 3.49
N ASP A 165 9.67 14.00 3.57
CA ASP A 165 8.50 14.38 4.35
C ASP A 165 8.65 13.99 5.83
N ALA A 166 8.66 15.00 6.68
CA ALA A 166 8.93 14.90 8.11
C ALA A 166 7.78 15.53 8.92
N PRO A 167 6.62 14.85 9.05
CA PRO A 167 5.44 15.41 9.70
C PRO A 167 5.61 15.53 11.22
N ASN A 168 5.20 16.65 11.82
CA ASN A 168 5.30 16.83 13.29
C ASN A 168 4.35 15.94 14.08
N SER A 169 3.31 15.40 13.43
CA SER A 169 2.38 14.45 14.06
C SER A 169 3.00 13.09 14.36
N VAL A 170 4.18 12.81 13.82
CA VAL A 170 4.92 11.56 14.05
C VAL A 170 6.09 11.84 14.98
N ALA A 171 6.13 11.13 16.11
CA ALA A 171 7.19 11.30 17.09
C ALA A 171 8.58 11.06 16.47
N GLY A 172 9.50 12.02 16.68
CA GLY A 172 10.89 11.96 16.19
C GLY A 172 11.07 12.17 14.67
N ALA A 173 9.99 12.35 13.90
CA ALA A 173 10.10 12.49 12.45
C ALA A 173 10.87 13.74 12.00
N PRO A 174 10.72 14.94 12.59
CA PRO A 174 11.52 16.10 12.22
C PRO A 174 13.02 15.87 12.39
N GLN A 175 13.43 15.29 13.52
CA GLN A 175 14.84 15.02 13.79
C GLN A 175 15.41 13.98 12.82
N LEU A 176 14.67 12.90 12.57
CA LEU A 176 15.06 11.87 11.61
C LEU A 176 15.11 12.42 10.18
N GLY A 177 14.14 13.25 9.79
CA GLY A 177 14.10 13.89 8.48
C GLY A 177 15.33 14.78 8.22
N THR A 178 15.74 15.56 9.21
CA THR A 178 16.98 16.36 9.13
C THR A 178 18.22 15.48 8.96
N LEU A 179 18.31 14.35 9.68
CA LEU A 179 19.43 13.41 9.56
C LEU A 179 19.48 12.74 8.19
N ILE A 180 18.34 12.24 7.69
CA ILE A 180 18.21 11.63 6.36
C ILE A 180 18.59 12.64 5.28
N ALA A 181 18.00 13.84 5.31
CA ALA A 181 18.27 14.88 4.33
C ALA A 181 19.74 15.35 4.37
N GLY A 182 20.37 15.35 5.55
CA GLY A 182 21.79 15.62 5.72
C GLY A 182 22.66 14.56 5.06
N ALA A 183 22.45 13.29 5.39
CA ALA A 183 23.21 12.17 4.82
C ALA A 183 23.07 12.09 3.29
N LEU A 184 21.86 12.32 2.76
CA LEU A 184 21.63 12.37 1.32
C LEU A 184 22.37 13.53 0.64
N ARG A 185 22.39 14.72 1.26
CA ARG A 185 23.15 15.87 0.74
C ARG A 185 24.66 15.61 0.78
N ASP A 186 25.17 14.99 1.84
CA ASP A 186 26.57 14.60 1.95
C ASP A 186 26.97 13.56 0.88
N ALA A 187 26.02 12.71 0.47
CA ALA A 187 26.17 11.77 -0.65
C ALA A 187 25.96 12.41 -2.04
N GLY A 188 25.70 13.72 -2.12
CA GLY A 188 25.57 14.48 -3.37
C GLY A 188 24.15 14.62 -3.93
N TRP A 189 23.12 14.16 -3.22
CA TRP A 189 21.72 14.27 -3.66
C TRP A 189 21.13 15.65 -3.38
N ALA A 190 20.23 16.10 -4.27
CA ALA A 190 19.39 17.28 -4.04
C ALA A 190 18.23 16.96 -3.08
N ALA A 191 18.53 16.78 -1.79
CA ALA A 191 17.54 16.44 -0.78
C ALA A 191 16.86 17.67 -0.16
N VAL A 192 15.53 17.62 -0.12
CA VAL A 192 14.64 18.72 0.26
C VAL A 192 13.71 18.27 1.38
N GLU A 193 13.87 18.86 2.56
CA GLU A 193 12.98 18.58 3.70
C GLU A 193 11.63 19.31 3.55
N ILE A 194 10.56 18.61 3.87
CA ILE A 194 9.17 19.07 3.84
C ILE A 194 8.54 18.81 5.21
N GLY A 195 8.46 19.86 6.02
CA GLY A 195 7.66 19.86 7.25
C GLY A 195 6.25 20.42 7.05
N ASP A 196 5.43 20.38 8.10
CA ASP A 196 4.02 20.78 8.10
C ASP A 196 3.73 22.15 7.46
N ALA A 197 4.58 23.15 7.74
CA ALA A 197 4.39 24.50 7.19
C ALA A 197 4.53 24.55 5.67
N ARG A 198 5.43 23.73 5.10
CA ARG A 198 5.62 23.61 3.67
C ARG A 198 4.54 22.74 3.04
N LEU A 199 4.15 21.64 3.69
CA LEU A 199 3.02 20.81 3.27
C LEU A 199 1.72 21.63 3.18
N ALA A 200 1.44 22.46 4.17
CA ALA A 200 0.27 23.34 4.16
C ALA A 200 0.32 24.40 3.05
N ARG A 201 1.52 24.86 2.64
CA ARG A 201 1.66 25.72 1.45
C ARG A 201 1.34 24.96 0.18
N LEU A 202 1.93 23.77 -0.01
CA LEU A 202 1.63 22.90 -1.14
C LEU A 202 0.13 22.60 -1.25
N ALA A 203 -0.56 22.38 -0.14
CA ALA A 203 -2.00 22.15 -0.12
C ALA A 203 -2.84 23.39 -0.49
N ARG A 204 -2.34 24.60 -0.23
CA ARG A 204 -3.00 25.85 -0.66
C ARG A 204 -2.80 26.13 -2.14
N ASP A 205 -1.63 25.78 -2.65
CA ASP A 205 -1.22 26.00 -4.03
C ASP A 205 -1.63 24.84 -4.95
N ALA A 206 -2.17 23.76 -4.38
CA ALA A 206 -2.63 22.60 -5.11
C ALA A 206 -3.67 23.01 -6.17
N PRO A 207 -3.46 22.68 -7.45
CA PRO A 207 -4.36 23.10 -8.50
C PRO A 207 -5.75 22.49 -8.29
N PRO A 208 -6.83 23.22 -8.63
CA PRO A 208 -8.17 22.65 -8.61
C PRO A 208 -8.21 21.50 -9.61
N GLU A 209 -8.44 20.28 -9.14
CA GLU A 209 -8.60 19.14 -10.03
C GLU A 209 -9.86 19.30 -10.89
N PRO A 210 -9.81 18.90 -12.18
CA PRO A 210 -11.02 18.81 -12.98
C PRO A 210 -11.95 17.76 -12.36
N SER A 211 -13.15 18.19 -11.94
CA SER A 211 -14.18 17.26 -11.48
C SER A 211 -14.41 16.21 -12.57
N PRO A 212 -14.42 14.91 -12.25
CA PRO A 212 -14.76 13.90 -13.23
C PRO A 212 -16.15 14.21 -13.78
N ARG A 213 -16.25 14.51 -15.08
CA ARG A 213 -17.54 14.64 -15.76
C ARG A 213 -18.26 13.31 -15.55
N ARG A 214 -19.35 13.31 -14.77
CA ARG A 214 -20.31 12.21 -14.83
C ARG A 214 -20.65 12.02 -16.31
N PRO A 215 -20.62 10.79 -16.86
CA PRO A 215 -21.24 10.56 -18.14
C PRO A 215 -22.67 11.05 -17.99
N ASP A 216 -23.06 12.08 -18.75
CA ASP A 216 -24.47 12.46 -18.82
C ASP A 216 -25.21 11.17 -19.13
N ALA A 217 -26.11 10.77 -18.23
CA ALA A 217 -27.04 9.70 -18.51
C ALA A 217 -27.86 10.18 -19.70
N MET A 218 -27.39 9.85 -20.90
CA MET A 218 -28.10 10.06 -22.14
C MET A 218 -29.39 9.27 -21.96
N VAL A 219 -30.46 9.98 -21.58
CA VAL A 219 -31.83 9.48 -21.60
C VAL A 219 -32.12 9.26 -23.07
N GLY A 220 -31.70 8.09 -23.56
CA GLY A 220 -31.96 7.59 -24.89
C GLY A 220 -33.46 7.41 -25.01
N ARG A 221 -34.13 8.45 -25.51
CA ARG A 221 -35.53 8.39 -25.90
C ARG A 221 -35.59 7.52 -27.16
N SER A 222 -35.75 6.22 -26.95
CA SER A 222 -35.96 5.23 -28.01
C SER A 222 -37.28 5.55 -28.73
N ARG A 223 -37.20 6.34 -29.80
CA ARG A 223 -38.24 6.37 -30.81
C ARG A 223 -37.91 5.33 -31.86
N VAL A 224 -38.53 4.18 -31.70
CA VAL A 224 -38.65 3.15 -32.73
C VAL A 224 -39.44 3.76 -33.89
N GLY A 225 -38.85 3.78 -35.08
CA GLY A 225 -39.47 4.19 -36.35
C GLY A 225 -38.81 3.40 -37.49
N PRO A 226 -39.57 2.97 -38.51
CA PRO A 226 -39.28 1.74 -39.23
C PRO A 226 -38.31 1.90 -40.41
N VAL A 227 -37.74 0.75 -40.75
CA VAL A 227 -36.83 0.43 -41.86
C VAL A 227 -37.28 1.03 -43.20
N ALA A 228 -36.34 1.62 -43.93
CA ALA A 228 -36.39 1.70 -45.39
C ALA A 228 -35.02 1.32 -45.97
N TRP A 229 -35.03 0.24 -46.74
CA TRP A 229 -33.95 -0.24 -47.59
C TRP A 229 -33.43 0.86 -48.52
N LEU A 230 -32.13 0.80 -48.85
CA LEU A 230 -31.63 0.98 -50.21
C LEU A 230 -30.17 0.48 -50.28
N ALA A 231 -29.98 -0.58 -51.05
CA ALA A 231 -28.69 -1.09 -51.47
C ALA A 231 -28.17 -0.27 -52.65
N VAL A 232 -26.90 0.14 -52.62
CA VAL A 232 -26.12 0.44 -53.84
C VAL A 232 -24.71 -0.10 -53.65
N ALA A 233 -24.37 -1.04 -54.53
CA ALA A 233 -23.03 -1.57 -54.75
C ALA A 233 -22.16 -0.55 -55.49
N GLY A 234 -20.88 -0.49 -55.14
CA GLY A 234 -19.90 0.31 -55.86
C GLY A 234 -18.48 0.00 -55.39
N ALA A 235 -17.86 -1.00 -56.00
CA ALA A 235 -16.47 -1.38 -55.79
C ALA A 235 -15.52 -0.30 -56.35
N VAL A 236 -14.53 0.10 -55.56
CA VAL A 236 -13.28 0.68 -56.07
C VAL A 236 -12.10 -0.01 -55.38
N LEU A 237 -11.26 -0.61 -56.22
CA LEU A 237 -10.02 -1.30 -55.95
C LEU A 237 -8.95 -0.35 -55.39
N ALA A 238 -8.29 -0.75 -54.28
CA ALA A 238 -6.92 -0.36 -53.99
C ALA A 238 -6.28 -1.34 -52.99
N VAL A 239 -5.31 -2.13 -53.46
CA VAL A 239 -4.34 -2.91 -52.67
C VAL A 239 -3.05 -2.96 -53.52
N PRO A 240 -1.80 -3.01 -52.98
CA PRO A 240 -1.32 -2.79 -51.60
C PRO A 240 -0.17 -1.75 -51.52
N ALA A 241 0.01 -1.12 -50.36
CA ALA A 241 1.34 -0.69 -49.93
C ALA A 241 1.90 -1.76 -48.98
N VAL A 242 2.83 -2.57 -49.50
CA VAL A 242 3.61 -3.54 -48.72
C VAL A 242 4.59 -2.73 -47.87
N ALA A 243 4.24 -2.50 -46.61
CA ALA A 243 5.22 -2.11 -45.60
C ALA A 243 5.72 -3.39 -44.93
N THR A 244 6.89 -3.85 -45.34
CA THR A 244 7.66 -4.85 -44.60
C THR A 244 8.14 -4.22 -43.29
N ALA A 245 7.28 -4.24 -42.26
CA ALA A 245 7.73 -4.06 -40.89
C ALA A 245 8.31 -5.39 -40.44
N SER A 246 9.64 -5.44 -40.43
CA SER A 246 10.44 -6.48 -39.80
C SER A 246 9.89 -6.78 -38.41
N GLN A 247 9.66 -8.07 -38.14
CA GLN A 247 9.50 -8.59 -36.78
C GLN A 247 10.79 -8.31 -36.00
N ALA A 248 10.86 -7.15 -35.35
CA ALA A 248 11.64 -7.01 -34.13
C ALA A 248 10.68 -7.40 -33.00
N GLY A 249 10.78 -8.64 -32.55
CA GLY A 249 10.01 -9.17 -31.42
C GLY A 249 10.22 -8.30 -30.19
N HIS A 250 9.37 -7.30 -30.04
CA HIS A 250 9.13 -6.67 -28.76
C HIS A 250 8.30 -7.70 -28.00
N ARG A 251 8.98 -8.50 -27.18
CA ARG A 251 8.33 -9.02 -25.97
C ARG A 251 7.69 -7.80 -25.33
N ALA A 252 6.37 -7.70 -25.41
CA ALA A 252 5.65 -6.76 -24.58
C ALA A 252 6.13 -7.06 -23.17
N ALA A 253 6.89 -6.13 -22.58
CA ALA A 253 7.22 -6.20 -21.17
C ALA A 253 5.87 -6.32 -20.47
N MET A 254 5.62 -7.46 -19.83
CA MET A 254 4.42 -7.60 -19.01
C MET A 254 4.48 -6.46 -18.00
N PRO A 255 3.40 -5.68 -17.83
CA PRO A 255 3.39 -4.62 -16.84
C PRO A 255 3.76 -5.26 -15.50
N VAL A 256 4.83 -4.78 -14.87
CA VAL A 256 5.13 -5.13 -13.48
C VAL A 256 3.87 -4.76 -12.70
N ALA A 257 3.25 -5.74 -12.05
CA ALA A 257 2.06 -5.47 -11.26
C ALA A 257 2.47 -4.49 -10.16
N ALA A 258 1.86 -3.30 -10.16
CA ALA A 258 2.17 -2.26 -9.18
C ALA A 258 2.14 -2.86 -7.78
N THR A 259 3.18 -2.59 -6.99
CA THR A 259 3.35 -3.12 -5.64
C THR A 259 3.04 -2.05 -4.58
N THR A 260 2.80 -2.49 -3.35
CA THR A 260 2.61 -1.60 -2.19
C THR A 260 3.13 -2.27 -0.93
N SER A 261 3.44 -1.48 0.10
CA SER A 261 3.90 -1.99 1.39
C SER A 261 2.72 -2.30 2.32
N LEU A 262 2.56 -3.57 2.69
CA LEU A 262 1.66 -4.00 3.74
C LEU A 262 2.38 -3.92 5.08
N VAL A 263 1.83 -3.15 6.01
CA VAL A 263 2.28 -3.06 7.41
C VAL A 263 1.26 -3.77 8.28
N GLU A 264 1.65 -4.89 8.87
CA GLU A 264 0.84 -5.61 9.86
C GLU A 264 1.61 -5.72 11.16
N GLY A 265 1.08 -5.14 12.24
CA GLY A 265 1.72 -5.13 13.56
C GLY A 265 3.17 -4.65 13.52
N ARG A 266 4.11 -5.58 13.74
CA ARG A 266 5.56 -5.35 13.73
C ARG A 266 6.24 -5.95 12.51
N VAL A 267 5.53 -6.10 11.40
CA VAL A 267 6.07 -6.65 10.16
C VAL A 267 5.64 -5.77 9.01
N VAL A 268 6.55 -5.51 8.08
CA VAL A 268 6.22 -4.94 6.78
C VAL A 268 6.69 -5.89 5.68
N LEU A 269 5.96 -5.92 4.58
CA LEU A 269 6.26 -6.70 3.39
C LEU A 269 5.65 -6.03 2.16
N THR A 270 6.23 -6.28 0.99
CA THR A 270 5.70 -5.81 -0.29
C THR A 270 4.67 -6.81 -0.83
N ILE A 271 3.51 -6.31 -1.23
CA ILE A 271 2.41 -7.09 -1.83
C ILE A 271 1.93 -6.43 -3.13
N PRO A 272 1.20 -7.14 -4.01
CA PRO A 272 0.57 -6.49 -5.15
C PRO A 272 -0.48 -5.47 -4.71
N ALA A 273 -0.43 -4.26 -5.27
CA ALA A 273 -1.25 -3.12 -4.85
C ALA A 273 -2.75 -3.33 -5.07
N SER A 274 -3.13 -4.17 -6.03
CA SER A 274 -4.53 -4.48 -6.35
C SER A 274 -5.17 -5.53 -5.45
N TRP A 275 -4.40 -6.17 -4.58
CA TRP A 275 -4.91 -7.23 -3.71
C TRP A 275 -5.57 -6.67 -2.46
N SER A 276 -6.67 -7.29 -2.03
CA SER A 276 -7.41 -6.86 -0.85
C SER A 276 -6.80 -7.44 0.42
N THR A 277 -6.74 -6.65 1.50
CA THR A 277 -6.19 -7.08 2.79
C THR A 277 -7.30 -7.22 3.83
N GLN A 278 -7.29 -8.30 4.61
CA GLN A 278 -8.24 -8.52 5.69
C GLN A 278 -7.55 -9.20 6.90
N ARG A 279 -7.84 -8.74 8.12
CA ARG A 279 -7.52 -9.52 9.33
C ARG A 279 -8.56 -10.61 9.55
N VAL A 280 -8.10 -11.86 9.56
CA VAL A 280 -8.87 -13.05 9.92
C VAL A 280 -8.55 -13.38 11.36
N VAL A 281 -9.45 -13.01 12.28
CA VAL A 281 -9.28 -13.19 13.74
C VAL A 281 -10.13 -14.33 14.30
N ALA A 282 -11.01 -14.90 13.49
CA ALA A 282 -11.92 -15.99 13.87
C ALA A 282 -11.92 -17.09 12.79
N GLY A 283 -12.28 -18.30 13.20
CA GLY A 283 -12.29 -19.49 12.33
C GLY A 283 -11.11 -20.44 12.60
N PRO A 284 -10.98 -21.52 11.81
CA PRO A 284 -9.91 -22.49 11.99
C PRO A 284 -8.54 -21.91 11.61
N GLY A 285 -7.55 -22.17 12.48
CA GLY A 285 -6.16 -21.72 12.35
C GLY A 285 -5.85 -20.47 13.16
N SER A 286 -4.59 -20.03 13.07
CA SER A 286 -4.11 -18.83 13.76
C SER A 286 -4.71 -17.56 13.18
N ALA A 287 -4.92 -16.55 14.04
CA ALA A 287 -5.22 -15.20 13.61
C ALA A 287 -4.13 -14.70 12.65
N ARG A 288 -4.54 -14.12 11.52
CA ARG A 288 -3.65 -13.81 10.39
C ARG A 288 -4.17 -12.65 9.58
N VAL A 289 -3.29 -11.98 8.85
CA VAL A 289 -3.69 -11.14 7.73
C VAL A 289 -3.76 -11.99 6.47
N GLN A 290 -4.84 -11.89 5.74
CA GLN A 290 -5.02 -12.47 4.43
C GLN A 290 -4.98 -11.38 3.37
N VAL A 291 -4.17 -11.60 2.32
CA VAL A 291 -4.05 -10.71 1.17
C VAL A 291 -4.50 -11.50 -0.06
N THR A 292 -5.61 -11.10 -0.68
CA THR A 292 -6.29 -11.93 -1.70
C THR A 292 -6.29 -11.27 -3.07
N SER A 293 -6.00 -12.06 -4.10
CA SER A 293 -6.06 -11.63 -5.48
C SER A 293 -7.49 -11.23 -5.88
N PRO A 294 -7.68 -10.11 -6.60
CA PRO A 294 -8.99 -9.71 -7.09
C PRO A 294 -9.51 -10.63 -8.22
N SER A 295 -8.62 -11.35 -8.92
CA SER A 295 -8.99 -12.23 -10.02
C SER A 295 -9.34 -13.65 -9.57
N ASP A 296 -8.90 -14.06 -8.39
CA ASP A 296 -9.06 -15.42 -7.90
C ASP A 296 -8.97 -15.51 -6.36
N PRO A 297 -10.07 -15.84 -5.66
CA PRO A 297 -10.05 -15.91 -4.20
C PRO A 297 -9.21 -17.05 -3.63
N GLU A 298 -8.83 -18.05 -4.44
CA GLU A 298 -7.93 -19.14 -4.03
C GLU A 298 -6.45 -18.79 -4.19
N VAL A 299 -6.13 -17.59 -4.69
CA VAL A 299 -4.78 -17.04 -4.76
C VAL A 299 -4.66 -15.98 -3.66
N ALA A 300 -3.96 -16.33 -2.59
CA ALA A 300 -3.84 -15.47 -1.42
C ALA A 300 -2.50 -15.64 -0.69
N LEU A 301 -2.06 -14.58 0.00
CA LEU A 301 -0.99 -14.63 0.99
C LEU A 301 -1.61 -14.61 2.39
N HIS A 302 -1.03 -15.38 3.30
CA HIS A 302 -1.36 -15.39 4.73
C HIS A 302 -0.15 -14.93 5.51
N VAL A 303 -0.30 -13.92 6.36
CA VAL A 303 0.80 -13.38 7.16
C VAL A 303 0.45 -13.54 8.63
N THR A 304 1.35 -14.19 9.37
CA THR A 304 1.30 -14.25 10.83
C THR A 304 2.64 -13.83 11.41
N GLN A 305 2.60 -13.28 12.61
CA GLN A 305 3.79 -12.87 13.34
C GLN A 305 3.74 -13.35 14.78
N SER A 306 4.90 -13.62 15.38
CA SER A 306 5.00 -13.98 16.79
C SER A 306 6.29 -13.41 17.39
N PRO A 307 6.25 -12.77 18.58
CA PRO A 307 7.47 -12.45 19.33
C PRO A 307 8.20 -13.72 19.76
N VAL A 308 9.51 -13.76 19.53
CA VAL A 308 10.37 -14.93 19.76
C VAL A 308 11.78 -14.53 20.20
N ALA A 309 11.89 -13.83 21.33
CA ALA A 309 13.17 -13.33 21.82
C ALA A 309 14.23 -14.46 21.95
N GLY A 310 15.33 -14.33 21.19
CA GLY A 310 16.45 -15.28 21.21
C GLY A 310 16.17 -16.65 20.56
N GLU A 311 15.07 -16.82 19.84
CA GLU A 311 14.79 -18.07 19.12
C GLU A 311 15.73 -18.22 17.91
N THR A 312 16.19 -19.43 17.64
CA THR A 312 16.96 -19.76 16.43
C THR A 312 16.06 -20.42 15.40
N LEU A 313 16.46 -20.39 14.12
CA LEU A 313 15.68 -21.02 13.06
C LEU A 313 15.54 -22.53 13.29
N THR A 314 16.59 -23.18 13.80
CA THR A 314 16.57 -24.58 14.25
C THR A 314 15.58 -24.81 15.39
N GLY A 315 15.53 -23.91 16.38
CA GLY A 315 14.55 -23.98 17.47
C GLY A 315 13.12 -23.85 16.96
N THR A 316 12.90 -22.94 16.02
CA THR A 316 11.62 -22.80 15.30
C THR A 316 11.26 -24.08 14.54
N ALA A 317 12.22 -24.69 13.83
CA ALA A 317 12.00 -25.94 13.10
C ALA A 317 11.58 -27.08 14.03
N GLN A 318 12.26 -27.25 15.17
CA GLN A 318 11.92 -28.27 16.16
C GLN A 318 10.52 -28.05 16.77
N ARG A 319 10.15 -26.79 17.01
CA ARG A 319 8.81 -26.44 17.49
C ARG A 319 7.74 -26.77 16.45
N LEU A 320 7.96 -26.40 15.19
CA LEU A 320 7.04 -26.68 14.09
C LEU A 320 6.91 -28.18 13.82
N GLN A 321 8.02 -28.93 13.85
CA GLN A 321 7.99 -30.39 13.70
C GLN A 321 7.08 -31.02 14.76
N ARG A 322 7.24 -30.65 16.04
CA ARG A 322 6.37 -31.16 17.12
C ARG A 322 4.90 -30.81 16.91
N ALA A 323 4.60 -29.64 16.36
CA ALA A 323 3.23 -29.24 16.06
C ALA A 323 2.66 -30.04 14.87
N ILE A 324 3.46 -30.24 13.82
CA ILE A 324 3.09 -31.05 12.65
C ILE A 324 2.87 -32.52 13.02
N ASP A 325 3.73 -33.09 13.86
CA ASP A 325 3.62 -34.49 14.30
C ASP A 325 2.36 -34.76 15.17
N ALA A 326 1.79 -33.71 15.76
CA ALA A 326 0.56 -33.79 16.55
C ALA A 326 -0.72 -33.73 15.69
N GLU A 327 -0.59 -33.40 14.41
CA GLU A 327 -1.70 -33.22 13.49
C GLU A 327 -1.97 -34.48 12.65
N PRO A 328 -3.18 -34.65 12.11
CA PRO A 328 -3.48 -35.79 11.25
C PRO A 328 -2.55 -35.88 10.04
N ALA A 329 -2.12 -37.10 9.70
CA ALA A 329 -1.26 -37.34 8.55
C ALA A 329 -1.87 -36.78 7.25
N GLY A 330 -1.03 -36.12 6.45
CA GLY A 330 -1.42 -35.51 5.17
C GLY A 330 -1.96 -34.07 5.27
N VAL A 331 -2.21 -33.55 6.48
CA VAL A 331 -2.59 -32.14 6.70
C VAL A 331 -1.41 -31.22 6.46
N PHE A 332 -0.24 -31.58 6.97
CA PHE A 332 1.03 -30.89 6.77
C PHE A 332 2.03 -31.87 6.15
N VAL A 333 2.64 -31.47 5.03
CA VAL A 333 3.55 -32.27 4.22
C VAL A 333 4.75 -31.43 3.78
N ASP A 334 5.74 -32.07 3.16
CA ASP A 334 6.92 -31.41 2.58
C ASP A 334 7.70 -30.52 3.58
N PHE A 335 7.73 -30.92 4.85
CA PHE A 335 8.45 -30.18 5.88
C PHE A 335 9.97 -30.19 5.61
N ASN A 336 10.55 -29.00 5.52
CA ASN A 336 11.98 -28.78 5.38
C ASN A 336 12.48 -27.85 6.51
N PRO A 337 13.23 -28.40 7.49
CA PRO A 337 13.69 -27.63 8.66
C PRO A 337 14.81 -26.62 8.34
N ALA A 338 15.42 -26.69 7.16
CA ALA A 338 16.56 -25.87 6.76
C ALA A 338 16.46 -25.49 5.26
N GLY A 339 15.30 -24.97 4.87
CA GLY A 339 15.01 -24.55 3.50
C GLY A 339 15.57 -23.16 3.17
N ILE A 340 15.41 -22.80 1.90
CA ILE A 340 15.64 -21.46 1.39
C ILE A 340 14.40 -21.04 0.61
N SER A 341 13.92 -19.82 0.82
CA SER A 341 12.78 -19.25 0.11
C SER A 341 13.07 -17.79 -0.22
N ALA A 342 12.89 -17.40 -1.48
CA ALA A 342 13.21 -16.06 -1.99
C ALA A 342 14.62 -15.56 -1.58
N GLY A 343 15.61 -16.46 -1.60
CA GLY A 343 16.99 -16.17 -1.21
C GLY A 343 17.26 -16.11 0.31
N ARG A 344 16.26 -16.40 1.16
CA ARG A 344 16.37 -16.31 2.62
C ARG A 344 16.33 -17.69 3.30
N PRO A 345 17.16 -17.93 4.34
CA PRO A 345 17.03 -19.12 5.18
C PRO A 345 15.65 -19.19 5.84
N ALA A 346 14.99 -20.33 5.73
CA ALA A 346 13.62 -20.51 6.20
C ALA A 346 13.33 -21.95 6.67
N VAL A 347 12.33 -22.10 7.53
CA VAL A 347 11.63 -23.40 7.67
C VAL A 347 10.45 -23.38 6.70
N THR A 348 10.32 -24.40 5.85
CA THR A 348 9.22 -24.47 4.90
C THR A 348 8.39 -25.74 5.09
N TYR A 349 7.10 -25.67 4.77
CA TYR A 349 6.19 -26.81 4.74
C TYR A 349 4.97 -26.49 3.89
N ARG A 350 4.19 -27.50 3.54
CA ARG A 350 2.94 -27.34 2.80
C ARG A 350 1.77 -27.83 3.65
N GLU A 351 0.75 -27.01 3.76
CA GLU A 351 -0.54 -27.31 4.37
C GLU A 351 -1.53 -27.68 3.27
N VAL A 352 -2.12 -28.86 3.35
CA VAL A 352 -3.10 -29.35 2.36
C VAL A 352 -4.51 -29.11 2.90
N ARG A 353 -5.35 -28.46 2.10
CA ARG A 353 -6.76 -28.20 2.41
C ARG A 353 -7.64 -28.64 1.26
N ALA A 354 -8.95 -28.70 1.53
CA ALA A 354 -9.91 -28.97 0.48
C ALA A 354 -9.95 -27.77 -0.49
N GLY A 355 -9.47 -27.97 -1.72
CA GLY A 355 -9.53 -26.98 -2.80
C GLY A 355 -8.27 -26.15 -3.03
N HIS A 356 -7.39 -26.04 -2.03
CA HIS A 356 -6.11 -25.32 -2.13
C HIS A 356 -5.03 -25.93 -1.24
N ASP A 357 -3.78 -25.62 -1.59
CA ASP A 357 -2.62 -25.84 -0.73
C ASP A 357 -2.09 -24.49 -0.28
N VAL A 358 -1.52 -24.44 0.93
CA VAL A 358 -0.78 -23.28 1.44
C VAL A 358 0.67 -23.67 1.64
N ARG A 359 1.60 -23.07 0.90
CA ARG A 359 3.04 -23.25 1.11
C ARG A 359 3.53 -22.21 2.12
N TRP A 360 3.95 -22.68 3.29
CA TRP A 360 4.43 -21.83 4.35
C TRP A 360 5.93 -21.65 4.28
N THR A 361 6.36 -20.41 4.41
CA THR A 361 7.73 -19.99 4.65
C THR A 361 7.79 -19.30 6.00
N VAL A 362 8.61 -19.82 6.91
CA VAL A 362 8.79 -19.29 8.26
C VAL A 362 10.20 -18.74 8.39
N LEU A 363 10.28 -17.44 8.67
CA LEU A 363 11.49 -16.65 8.75
C LEU A 363 11.65 -16.13 10.18
N LEU A 364 12.90 -15.91 10.58
CA LEU A 364 13.21 -15.12 11.76
C LEU A 364 13.82 -13.80 11.30
N ASP A 365 13.29 -12.71 11.84
CA ASP A 365 13.84 -11.38 11.63
C ASP A 365 13.86 -10.66 12.98
N GLY A 366 15.07 -10.45 13.51
CA GLY A 366 15.29 -9.97 14.87
C GLY A 366 14.55 -10.82 15.91
N ALA A 367 13.68 -10.17 16.70
CA ALA A 367 12.87 -10.81 17.73
C ALA A 367 11.48 -11.30 17.25
N ILE A 368 11.24 -11.34 15.93
CA ILE A 368 9.95 -11.70 15.34
C ILE A 368 10.10 -12.95 14.46
N ARG A 369 9.20 -13.91 14.65
CA ARG A 369 8.97 -15.00 13.71
C ARG A 369 7.86 -14.59 12.78
N ILE A 370 8.17 -14.56 11.49
CA ILE A 370 7.25 -14.18 10.42
C ILE A 370 6.90 -15.46 9.65
N SER A 371 5.62 -15.81 9.57
CA SER A 371 5.18 -16.94 8.73
C SER A 371 4.32 -16.41 7.59
N ILE A 372 4.74 -16.71 6.37
CA ILE A 372 4.06 -16.31 5.12
C ILE A 372 3.56 -17.58 4.44
N GLY A 373 2.25 -17.71 4.31
CA GLY A 373 1.57 -18.82 3.65
C GLY A 373 1.11 -18.42 2.26
N CYS A 374 1.58 -19.12 1.23
CA CYS A 374 1.26 -18.85 -0.15
C CYS A 374 0.21 -19.85 -0.64
N GLN A 375 -1.04 -19.39 -0.73
CA GLN A 375 -2.19 -20.19 -1.11
C GLN A 375 -2.39 -20.22 -2.61
N SER A 376 -2.63 -21.42 -3.15
CA SER A 376 -2.98 -21.63 -4.56
C SER A 376 -3.78 -22.92 -4.73
N ARG A 377 -4.48 -23.07 -5.85
CA ARG A 377 -5.08 -24.37 -6.20
C ARG A 377 -3.99 -25.39 -6.50
N PRO A 378 -4.18 -26.68 -6.17
CA PRO A 378 -3.16 -27.70 -6.45
C PRO A 378 -2.81 -27.83 -7.93
N ALA A 379 -3.79 -27.55 -8.82
CA ALA A 379 -3.61 -27.57 -10.27
C ALA A 379 -2.94 -26.31 -10.85
N ALA A 380 -2.80 -25.24 -10.07
CA ALA A 380 -2.20 -23.97 -10.50
C ALA A 380 -1.26 -23.40 -9.41
N PRO A 381 -0.23 -24.16 -9.01
CA PRO A 381 0.63 -23.79 -7.89
C PRO A 381 1.42 -22.50 -8.11
N ASP A 382 1.65 -22.14 -9.37
CA ASP A 382 2.46 -20.98 -9.75
C ASP A 382 1.65 -19.67 -9.78
N ALA A 383 0.31 -19.74 -9.65
CA ALA A 383 -0.55 -18.56 -9.71
C ALA A 383 -0.27 -17.52 -8.60
N VAL A 384 0.31 -17.97 -7.48
CA VAL A 384 0.70 -17.11 -6.34
C VAL A 384 2.20 -16.81 -6.32
N HIS A 385 3.00 -17.38 -7.23
CA HIS A 385 4.45 -17.47 -7.10
C HIS A 385 5.12 -16.09 -6.99
N ASP A 386 4.90 -15.20 -7.95
CA ASP A 386 5.56 -13.89 -7.98
C ASP A 386 5.21 -13.03 -6.75
N ALA A 387 3.93 -13.02 -6.36
CA ALA A 387 3.48 -12.30 -5.17
C ALA A 387 4.08 -12.89 -3.88
N CYS A 388 4.15 -14.22 -3.79
CA CYS A 388 4.75 -14.94 -2.67
C CYS A 388 6.24 -14.66 -2.54
N GLU A 389 6.96 -14.74 -3.66
CA GLU A 389 8.41 -14.55 -3.70
C GLU A 389 8.76 -13.12 -3.28
N GLN A 390 8.06 -12.12 -3.81
CA GLN A 390 8.24 -10.72 -3.42
C GLN A 390 7.92 -10.49 -1.93
N ALA A 391 6.82 -11.04 -1.43
CA ALA A 391 6.43 -10.93 -0.02
C ALA A 391 7.48 -11.55 0.92
N VAL A 392 7.98 -12.75 0.61
CA VAL A 392 9.02 -13.41 1.41
C VAL A 392 10.34 -12.66 1.36
N ARG A 393 10.74 -12.18 0.17
CA ARG A 393 11.99 -11.44 -0.02
C ARG A 393 12.01 -10.15 0.79
N SER A 394 10.91 -9.39 0.74
CA SER A 394 10.79 -8.06 1.35
C SER A 394 10.40 -8.06 2.83
N ALA A 395 9.89 -9.18 3.36
CA ALA A 395 9.36 -9.23 4.72
C ALA A 395 10.41 -8.96 5.80
N HIS A 396 10.18 -7.97 6.65
CA HIS A 396 11.06 -7.66 7.77
C HIS A 396 10.28 -7.13 8.97
N ALA A 397 10.88 -7.27 10.14
CA ALA A 397 10.36 -6.79 11.41
C ALA A 397 10.51 -5.27 11.50
N LEU A 398 9.47 -4.63 12.03
CA LEU A 398 9.47 -3.25 12.46
C LEU A 398 9.73 -3.28 13.97
N GLU A 399 10.89 -2.81 14.44
CA GLU A 399 11.18 -2.79 15.88
C GLU A 399 10.25 -1.86 16.66
#